data_AF-A0A0B1T9C5-F1
#
_entry.id   AF-A0A0B1T9C5-F1
#
_cell.length_a   1.000
_cell.length_b   1.000
_cell.length_c   1.000
_cell.angle_alpha   90.00
_cell.angle_beta   90.00
_cell.angle_gamma   90.00
#
_symmetry.space_group_name_H-M   'P 1'
#
loop_
_entity.id
_entity.type
_entity.pdbx_description
1 polymer ?
#
loop_
_entity_poly.entity_id
_entity_poly.type
_entity_poly.pdbx_seq_one_letter_code
_entity_poly.pdbx_strand_id
1 'polypeptide(L)'
;VQYPVSDRLTVDQVFDRRTGKPRHDVLREYFIKEGRIEEDAAIRIIQECTALFRQEKTMLDIEAPVTVCGDIHGQFYDLMKLFEVGGSPATTKYLFLGDYVDRGYFSIECVLYLWALKICYPNTLFLLRGNHECRHLTEYFTFKQECKFAKNYKHCFSLLFKSYTTYFADPCPSLTSESSLCFALLELTLSQSYYATAILKYENNVMNIRQFNCSPHPYWLPNFMDVFTWSLPFVGEKVTEMLVHILNICSDDELMAEGDDTFEGALTVSLLFLEIVFGFL
;
A
#
# COMPACT_ATOMS: atom_id res chain seq x y z
N VAL A 1 -15.28 0.96 16.37
CA VAL A 1 -14.16 1.17 15.44
C VAL A 1 -12.94 1.56 16.26
N GLN A 2 -11.80 0.92 16.03
CA GLN A 2 -10.56 1.30 16.69
C GLN A 2 -10.01 2.57 16.04
N TYR A 3 -9.57 3.55 16.84
CA TYR A 3 -8.95 4.76 16.30
C TYR A 3 -7.47 4.50 15.95
N PRO A 4 -6.98 5.06 14.83
CA PRO A 4 -5.55 5.01 14.48
C PRO A 4 -4.68 5.64 15.56
N VAL A 5 -3.48 5.09 15.75
CA VAL A 5 -2.48 5.70 16.64
C VAL A 5 -1.97 7.01 16.04
N SER A 6 -2.00 8.09 16.83
CA SER A 6 -1.66 9.43 16.36
C SER A 6 -0.15 9.71 16.39
N ASP A 7 0.54 9.17 17.39
CA ASP A 7 1.98 9.33 17.54
C ASP A 7 2.74 8.58 16.44
N ARG A 8 4.03 8.90 16.29
CA ARG A 8 4.92 8.16 15.39
C ARG A 8 6.00 7.46 16.18
N LEU A 9 6.37 6.25 15.78
CA LEU A 9 7.51 5.58 16.39
C LEU A 9 8.82 6.24 15.93
N THR A 10 9.62 6.63 16.92
CA THR A 10 10.97 7.15 16.74
C THR A 10 11.95 6.06 16.34
N VAL A 11 13.14 6.43 15.86
CA VAL A 11 14.23 5.48 15.54
C VAL A 11 14.55 4.58 16.74
N ASP A 12 14.62 5.15 17.95
CA ASP A 12 14.87 4.40 19.19
C ASP A 12 13.73 3.43 19.55
N GLN A 13 12.51 3.73 19.11
CA GLN A 13 11.37 2.84 19.27
C GLN A 13 11.33 1.74 18.19
N VAL A 14 11.84 2.02 17.00
CA VAL A 14 11.88 1.04 15.90
C VAL A 14 13.05 0.08 16.02
N PHE A 15 14.21 0.52 16.52
CA PHE A 15 15.43 -0.30 16.56
C PHE A 15 15.80 -0.72 17.99
N ASP A 16 16.20 -1.98 18.15
CA ASP A 16 16.73 -2.49 19.41
C ASP A 16 18.14 -1.92 19.64
N ARG A 17 18.34 -1.21 20.75
CA ARG A 17 19.61 -0.52 21.05
C ARG A 17 20.80 -1.46 21.23
N ARG A 18 20.58 -2.73 21.57
CA ARG A 18 21.65 -3.70 21.84
C ARG A 18 22.11 -4.40 20.58
N THR A 19 21.16 -4.80 19.74
CA THR A 19 21.42 -5.59 18.51
C THR A 19 21.54 -4.70 17.27
N GLY A 20 21.02 -3.47 17.33
CA GLY A 20 20.92 -2.58 16.18
C GLY A 20 19.86 -3.00 15.16
N LYS A 21 19.13 -4.10 15.40
CA LYS A 21 18.14 -4.64 14.47
C LYS A 21 16.75 -3.99 14.67
N PRO A 22 15.92 -3.91 13.62
CA PRO A 22 14.53 -3.51 13.73
C PRO A 22 13.75 -4.44 14.67
N ARG A 23 12.91 -3.87 15.53
CA ARG A 23 11.92 -4.59 16.34
C ARG A 23 10.68 -4.88 15.50
N HIS A 24 10.77 -5.93 14.69
CA HIS A 24 9.72 -6.28 13.73
C HIS A 24 8.38 -6.62 14.42
N ASP A 25 8.41 -7.17 15.64
CA ASP A 25 7.25 -7.40 16.51
C ASP A 25 6.54 -6.08 16.86
N VAL A 26 7.29 -5.07 17.29
CA VAL A 26 6.76 -3.72 17.59
C VAL A 26 6.18 -3.09 16.32
N LEU A 27 6.88 -3.18 15.19
CA LEU A 27 6.40 -2.65 13.90
C LEU A 27 5.08 -3.32 13.48
N ARG A 28 4.99 -4.65 13.59
CA ARG A 28 3.76 -5.40 13.29
C ARG A 28 2.58 -4.90 14.09
N GLU A 29 2.72 -4.86 15.42
CA GLU A 29 1.64 -4.43 16.30
C GLU A 29 1.23 -2.98 16.05
N TYR A 30 2.18 -2.13 15.65
CA TYR A 30 1.93 -0.72 15.38
C TYR A 30 1.21 -0.49 14.06
N PHE A 31 1.63 -1.17 12.99
CA PHE A 31 1.01 -1.06 11.67
C PHE A 31 -0.40 -1.66 11.62
N ILE A 32 -0.69 -2.72 12.40
CA ILE A 32 -2.06 -3.25 12.56
C ILE A 32 -3.02 -2.18 13.13
N LYS A 33 -2.49 -1.23 13.90
CA LYS A 33 -3.27 -0.11 14.48
C LYS A 33 -3.18 1.16 13.64
N GLU A 34 -2.83 1.01 12.36
CA GLU A 34 -2.66 2.11 11.39
C GLU A 34 -1.59 3.15 11.80
N GLY A 35 -0.70 2.77 12.72
CA GLY A 35 0.38 3.62 13.18
C GLY A 35 1.40 3.91 12.08
N ARG A 36 2.17 4.99 12.26
CA ARG A 36 3.21 5.43 11.32
C ARG A 36 4.55 5.55 12.04
N ILE A 37 5.67 5.34 11.35
CA ILE A 37 7.00 5.60 11.92
C ILE A 37 7.52 6.96 11.44
N GLU A 38 8.53 7.48 12.13
CA GLU A 38 9.26 8.66 11.66
C GLU A 38 9.98 8.38 10.34
N GLU A 39 10.16 9.42 9.52
CA GLU A 39 10.82 9.30 8.21
C GLU A 39 12.24 8.75 8.36
N ASP A 40 12.99 9.21 9.37
CA ASP A 40 14.35 8.74 9.62
C ASP A 40 14.41 7.24 9.95
N ALA A 41 13.42 6.72 10.69
CA ALA A 41 13.33 5.30 10.99
C ALA A 41 13.04 4.47 9.72
N ALA A 42 12.12 4.96 8.87
CA ALA A 42 11.82 4.33 7.59
C ALA A 42 13.01 4.37 6.63
N ILE A 43 13.68 5.52 6.49
CA ILE A 43 14.88 5.70 5.67
C ILE A 43 15.96 4.72 6.12
N ARG A 44 16.18 4.59 7.42
CA ARG A 44 17.17 3.65 7.96
C ARG A 44 16.87 2.20 7.59
N ILE A 45 15.63 1.74 7.76
CA ILE A 45 15.19 0.39 7.32
C ILE A 45 15.49 0.19 5.83
N ILE A 46 15.11 1.16 5.00
CA ILE A 46 15.28 1.08 3.55
C ILE A 46 16.77 1.00 3.18
N GLN A 47 17.61 1.83 3.77
CA GLN A 47 19.04 1.89 3.48
C GLN A 47 19.78 0.63 3.94
N GLU A 48 19.51 0.13 5.16
CA GLU A 48 20.11 -1.09 5.68
C GLU A 48 19.73 -2.30 4.81
N CYS A 49 18.46 -2.45 4.44
CA CYS A 49 18.02 -3.53 3.57
C CYS A 49 18.59 -3.40 2.15
N THR A 50 18.68 -2.17 1.61
CA THR A 50 19.35 -1.91 0.32
C THR A 50 20.80 -2.37 0.33
N ALA A 51 21.51 -2.14 1.43
CA ALA A 51 22.89 -2.58 1.58
C ALA A 51 23.02 -4.11 1.60
N LEU A 52 22.04 -4.81 2.19
CA LEU A 52 21.97 -6.28 2.16
C LEU A 52 21.72 -6.78 0.74
N PHE A 53 20.70 -6.26 0.05
CA PHE A 53 20.38 -6.66 -1.31
C PHE A 53 21.60 -6.53 -2.22
N ARG A 54 22.34 -5.42 -2.18
CA ARG A 54 23.54 -5.22 -3.03
C ARG A 54 24.62 -6.30 -2.87
N GLN A 55 24.61 -7.04 -1.74
CA GLN A 55 25.54 -8.13 -1.49
C GLN A 55 25.01 -9.48 -1.99
N GLU A 56 23.71 -9.59 -2.26
CA GLU A 56 23.08 -10.80 -2.77
C GLU A 56 23.32 -10.96 -4.27
N LYS A 57 23.48 -12.21 -4.71
CA LYS A 57 23.56 -12.53 -6.13
C LYS A 57 22.22 -12.21 -6.79
N THR A 58 22.25 -11.77 -8.05
CA THR A 58 21.05 -11.69 -8.89
C THR A 58 20.36 -13.05 -9.04
N MET A 59 21.02 -14.17 -8.78
CA MET A 59 20.43 -15.51 -8.84
C MET A 59 20.60 -16.18 -7.48
N LEU A 60 19.50 -16.33 -6.72
CA LEU A 60 19.53 -16.85 -5.35
C LEU A 60 19.52 -18.37 -5.31
N ASP A 61 20.43 -18.95 -4.51
CA ASP A 61 20.51 -20.39 -4.25
C ASP A 61 19.73 -20.72 -2.95
N ILE A 62 18.53 -21.30 -3.07
CA ILE A 62 17.63 -21.54 -1.92
C ILE A 62 17.33 -23.03 -1.74
N GLU A 63 17.79 -23.59 -0.62
CA GLU A 63 17.52 -24.98 -0.24
C GLU A 63 16.19 -25.16 0.51
N ALA A 64 15.60 -26.34 0.42
CA ALA A 64 14.46 -26.74 1.25
C ALA A 64 14.85 -26.86 2.75
N PRO A 65 13.90 -26.78 3.69
CA PRO A 65 12.50 -26.42 3.50
C PRO A 65 12.32 -24.92 3.21
N VAL A 66 11.32 -24.56 2.39
CA VAL A 66 11.01 -23.17 2.04
C VAL A 66 9.51 -22.93 1.89
N THR A 67 9.04 -21.77 2.34
CA THR A 67 7.70 -21.25 2.10
C THR A 67 7.77 -20.18 1.02
N VAL A 68 7.17 -20.44 -0.13
CA VAL A 68 7.12 -19.54 -1.29
C VAL A 68 5.81 -18.76 -1.29
N CYS A 69 5.92 -17.45 -1.48
CA CYS A 69 4.83 -16.49 -1.40
C CYS A 69 4.76 -15.67 -2.70
N GLY A 70 3.56 -15.55 -3.27
CA GLY A 70 3.31 -14.72 -4.45
C GLY A 70 3.03 -13.25 -4.10
N ASP A 71 2.28 -12.59 -4.96
CA ASP A 71 1.95 -11.16 -4.90
C ASP A 71 1.27 -10.76 -3.59
N ILE A 72 1.66 -9.61 -3.05
CA ILE A 72 1.12 -9.05 -1.81
C ILE A 72 0.27 -7.82 -2.05
N HIS A 73 0.63 -6.97 -3.03
CA HIS A 73 -0.16 -5.81 -3.47
C HIS A 73 -0.70 -4.91 -2.35
N GLY A 74 0.17 -4.56 -1.39
CA GLY A 74 -0.22 -3.68 -0.28
C GLY A 74 -1.33 -4.20 0.63
N GLN A 75 -1.58 -5.51 0.65
CA GLN A 75 -2.53 -6.17 1.53
C GLN A 75 -1.87 -6.55 2.87
N PHE A 76 -1.50 -5.55 3.69
CA PHE A 76 -0.72 -5.76 4.92
C PHE A 76 -1.39 -6.72 5.93
N TYR A 77 -2.72 -6.69 6.04
CA TYR A 77 -3.47 -7.55 6.96
C TYR A 77 -3.46 -9.01 6.49
N ASP A 78 -3.52 -9.24 5.18
CA ASP A 78 -3.38 -10.58 4.59
C ASP A 78 -1.93 -11.09 4.71
N LEU A 79 -0.95 -10.19 4.63
CA LEU A 79 0.45 -10.52 4.91
C LEU A 79 0.64 -11.02 6.36
N MET A 80 -0.08 -10.46 7.34
CA MET A 80 -0.06 -11.00 8.70
C MET A 80 -0.62 -12.42 8.74
N LYS A 81 -1.71 -12.66 8.01
CA LYS A 81 -2.31 -14.00 7.93
C LYS A 81 -1.40 -15.00 7.23
N LEU A 82 -0.67 -14.57 6.20
CA LEU A 82 0.33 -15.35 5.50
C LEU A 82 1.41 -15.88 6.45
N PHE A 83 1.90 -15.05 7.37
CA PHE A 83 2.88 -15.49 8.39
C PHE A 83 2.26 -16.44 9.44
N GLU A 84 0.98 -16.29 9.78
CA GLU A 84 0.29 -17.26 10.65
C GLU A 84 0.16 -18.64 9.99
N VAL A 85 -0.10 -18.69 8.69
CA VAL A 85 -0.32 -19.94 7.94
C VAL A 85 1.01 -20.60 7.54
N GLY A 86 2.00 -19.79 7.16
CA GLY A 86 3.30 -20.24 6.69
C GLY A 86 4.26 -20.65 7.80
N GLY A 87 4.23 -19.95 8.94
CA GLY A 87 5.13 -20.16 10.07
C GLY A 87 5.88 -18.89 10.48
N SER A 88 6.49 -18.90 11.67
CA SER A 88 7.27 -17.75 12.13
C SER A 88 8.54 -17.57 11.27
N PRO A 89 8.85 -16.35 10.78
CA PRO A 89 10.10 -16.05 10.06
C PRO A 89 11.36 -16.39 10.86
N ALA A 90 11.27 -16.47 12.20
CA ALA A 90 12.37 -16.87 13.07
C ALA A 90 12.78 -18.35 12.90
N THR A 91 11.86 -19.20 12.43
CA THR A 91 12.05 -20.65 12.32
C THR A 91 11.77 -21.19 10.91
N THR A 92 11.28 -20.36 10.00
CA THR A 92 10.80 -20.77 8.68
C THR A 92 11.48 -19.95 7.60
N LYS A 93 12.00 -20.64 6.57
CA LYS A 93 12.61 -19.99 5.40
C LYS A 93 11.52 -19.50 4.45
N TYR A 94 11.66 -18.27 3.98
CA TYR A 94 10.70 -17.60 3.12
C TYR A 94 11.32 -17.14 1.81
N LEU A 95 10.59 -17.33 0.71
CA LEU A 95 10.87 -16.74 -0.60
C LEU A 95 9.63 -15.99 -1.08
N PHE A 96 9.73 -14.66 -1.21
CA PHE A 96 8.69 -13.86 -1.84
C PHE A 96 9.04 -13.56 -3.29
N LEU A 97 8.06 -13.65 -4.17
CA LEU A 97 8.26 -13.55 -5.63
C LEU A 97 8.15 -12.13 -6.19
N GLY A 98 7.77 -11.14 -5.38
CA GLY A 98 7.64 -9.74 -5.80
C GLY A 98 6.24 -9.19 -5.60
N ASP A 99 5.96 -8.06 -6.24
CA ASP A 99 4.67 -7.37 -6.26
C ASP A 99 4.15 -7.06 -4.85
N TYR A 100 4.98 -6.37 -4.08
CA TYR A 100 4.71 -5.96 -2.70
C TYR A 100 3.78 -4.76 -2.62
N VAL A 101 3.79 -3.92 -3.66
CA VAL A 101 3.16 -2.60 -3.70
C VAL A 101 2.02 -2.51 -4.73
N ASP A 102 1.32 -1.37 -4.71
CA ASP A 102 0.18 -1.02 -5.56
C ASP A 102 -1.07 -1.89 -5.32
N ARG A 103 -2.21 -1.45 -5.88
CA ARG A 103 -3.57 -2.01 -5.76
C ARG A 103 -4.17 -1.88 -4.36
N GLY A 104 -3.46 -2.32 -3.32
CA GLY A 104 -3.82 -2.10 -1.92
C GLY A 104 -3.44 -0.71 -1.42
N TYR A 105 -3.88 -0.41 -0.19
CA TYR A 105 -3.68 0.89 0.47
C TYR A 105 -2.61 0.86 1.59
N PHE A 106 -1.99 -0.30 1.83
CA PHE A 106 -1.00 -0.50 2.90
C PHE A 106 0.34 -1.02 2.34
N SER A 107 0.74 -0.51 1.17
CA SER A 107 1.97 -0.92 0.48
C SER A 107 3.22 -0.55 1.29
N ILE A 108 3.24 0.63 1.90
CA ILE A 108 4.41 1.10 2.66
C ILE A 108 4.63 0.27 3.92
N GLU A 109 3.54 -0.17 4.58
CA GLU A 109 3.59 -1.08 5.72
C GLU A 109 4.12 -2.46 5.31
N CYS A 110 3.66 -3.00 4.17
CA CYS A 110 4.19 -4.24 3.60
C CYS A 110 5.70 -4.14 3.37
N VAL A 111 6.15 -3.10 2.68
CA VAL A 111 7.56 -2.90 2.33
C VAL A 111 8.42 -2.72 3.59
N LEU A 112 8.04 -1.82 4.50
CA LEU A 112 8.81 -1.56 5.72
C LEU A 112 8.89 -2.80 6.62
N TYR A 113 7.79 -3.55 6.74
CA TYR A 113 7.76 -4.76 7.53
C TYR A 113 8.61 -5.89 6.91
N LEU A 114 8.48 -6.14 5.60
CA LEU A 114 9.29 -7.15 4.91
C LEU A 114 10.78 -6.79 4.94
N TRP A 115 11.14 -5.51 4.82
CA TRP A 115 12.53 -5.06 4.88
C TRP A 115 13.09 -5.20 6.30
N ALA A 116 12.29 -4.86 7.32
CA ALA A 116 12.66 -5.10 8.71
C ALA A 116 12.91 -6.59 8.99
N LEU A 117 12.06 -7.47 8.45
CA LEU A 117 12.26 -8.92 8.54
C LEU A 117 13.52 -9.36 7.78
N LYS A 118 13.79 -8.83 6.58
CA LYS A 118 15.01 -9.14 5.82
C LYS A 118 16.28 -8.76 6.58
N ILE A 119 16.28 -7.61 7.25
CA ILE A 119 17.40 -7.19 8.12
C ILE A 119 17.56 -8.14 9.31
N CYS A 120 16.45 -8.61 9.88
CA CYS A 120 16.49 -9.54 11.00
C CYS A 120 16.96 -10.95 10.60
N TYR A 121 16.53 -11.41 9.43
CA TYR A 121 16.63 -12.78 8.92
C TYR A 121 17.27 -12.85 7.52
N PRO A 122 18.48 -12.30 7.30
CA PRO A 122 19.05 -12.13 5.97
C PRO A 122 19.30 -13.45 5.23
N ASN A 123 19.57 -14.54 5.95
CA ASN A 123 19.90 -15.85 5.39
C ASN A 123 18.69 -16.80 5.28
N THR A 124 17.51 -16.39 5.75
CA THR A 124 16.31 -17.23 5.77
C THR A 124 15.08 -16.55 5.17
N LEU A 125 15.12 -15.24 4.91
CA LEU A 125 14.04 -14.52 4.23
C LEU A 125 14.59 -13.88 2.94
N PHE A 126 14.03 -14.28 1.81
CA PHE A 126 14.45 -13.88 0.48
C PHE A 126 13.32 -13.14 -0.23
N LEU A 127 13.67 -12.06 -0.92
CA LEU A 127 12.73 -11.13 -1.54
C LEU A 127 13.17 -10.94 -2.99
N LEU A 128 12.36 -11.40 -3.94
CA LEU A 128 12.58 -11.15 -5.36
C LEU A 128 11.91 -9.85 -5.81
N ARG A 129 12.23 -9.44 -7.03
CA ARG A 129 11.66 -8.25 -7.64
C ARG A 129 10.51 -8.65 -8.57
N GLY A 130 9.31 -8.13 -8.31
CA GLY A 130 8.17 -8.22 -9.22
C GLY A 130 8.16 -7.08 -10.23
N ASN A 131 7.12 -7.03 -11.06
CA ASN A 131 7.02 -5.99 -12.08
C ASN A 131 6.58 -4.65 -11.46
N HIS A 132 5.82 -4.67 -10.37
CA HIS A 132 5.35 -3.49 -9.65
C HIS A 132 6.46 -2.76 -8.88
N GLU A 133 7.60 -3.40 -8.63
CA GLU A 133 8.80 -2.77 -8.05
C GLU A 133 9.59 -1.94 -9.09
N CYS A 134 8.89 -1.08 -9.84
CA CYS A 134 9.48 -0.16 -10.80
C CYS A 134 8.84 1.23 -10.74
N ARG A 135 9.62 2.26 -11.09
CA ARG A 135 9.15 3.65 -11.09
C ARG A 135 7.94 3.82 -12.02
N HIS A 136 7.93 3.15 -13.16
CA HIS A 136 6.89 3.33 -14.15
C HIS A 136 5.49 2.95 -13.61
N LEU A 137 5.35 1.76 -13.01
CA LEU A 137 4.06 1.30 -12.49
C LEU A 137 3.64 2.02 -11.21
N THR A 138 4.56 2.21 -10.27
CA THR A 138 4.25 2.91 -8.99
C THR A 138 3.90 4.39 -9.16
N GLU A 139 4.33 5.03 -10.27
CA GLU A 139 3.90 6.38 -10.62
C GLU A 139 2.51 6.41 -11.28
N TYR A 140 2.13 5.34 -11.97
CA TYR A 140 0.84 5.19 -12.61
C TYR A 140 -0.26 4.75 -11.63
N PHE A 141 0.08 3.87 -10.69
CA PHE A 141 -0.81 3.35 -9.66
C PHE A 141 -0.73 4.16 -8.35
N THR A 142 -1.11 3.54 -7.24
CA THR A 142 -1.40 4.20 -5.97
C THR A 142 -0.16 4.41 -5.10
N PHE A 143 0.94 3.68 -5.30
CA PHE A 143 2.04 3.69 -4.32
C PHE A 143 2.76 5.03 -4.19
N LYS A 144 2.96 5.78 -5.29
CA LYS A 144 3.53 7.14 -5.22
C LYS A 144 2.62 8.08 -4.44
N GLN A 145 1.31 7.95 -4.63
CA GLN A 145 0.33 8.76 -3.93
C GLN A 145 0.25 8.40 -2.46
N GLU A 146 0.32 7.12 -2.12
CA GLU A 146 0.43 6.60 -0.75
C GLU A 146 1.64 7.22 -0.01
N CYS A 147 2.83 7.15 -0.61
CA CYS A 147 4.05 7.73 -0.02
C CYS A 147 3.96 9.26 0.16
N LYS A 148 3.23 9.97 -0.73
CA LYS A 148 2.97 11.41 -0.60
C LYS A 148 1.93 11.70 0.49
N PHE A 149 0.86 10.91 0.55
CA PHE A 149 -0.24 11.07 1.51
C PHE A 149 0.23 10.82 2.94
N ALA A 150 1.15 9.87 3.15
CA ALA A 150 1.80 9.67 4.45
C ALA A 150 2.64 10.88 4.92
N LYS A 151 2.68 11.96 4.11
CA LYS A 151 3.31 13.28 4.23
C LYS A 151 4.83 13.27 4.43
N ASN A 152 5.42 12.16 4.85
CA ASN A 152 6.81 12.05 5.30
C ASN A 152 7.54 10.82 4.71
N TYR A 153 7.09 10.25 3.59
CA TYR A 153 7.81 9.15 2.92
C TYR A 153 8.21 9.51 1.48
N LYS A 154 8.22 10.80 1.15
CA LYS A 154 8.62 11.28 -0.19
C LYS A 154 10.07 10.91 -0.51
N HIS A 155 10.98 11.00 0.46
CA HIS A 155 12.36 10.55 0.28
C HIS A 155 12.45 9.03 0.26
N CYS A 156 11.65 8.35 1.08
CA CYS A 156 11.56 6.89 1.09
C CYS A 156 11.19 6.33 -0.28
N PHE A 157 10.21 6.92 -0.97
CA PHE A 157 9.83 6.51 -2.33
C PHE A 157 11.03 6.50 -3.28
N SER A 158 11.85 7.56 -3.28
CA SER A 158 13.06 7.63 -4.11
C SER A 158 14.11 6.58 -3.74
N LEU A 159 14.27 6.31 -2.44
CA LEU A 159 15.22 5.33 -1.92
C LEU A 159 14.80 3.88 -2.21
N LEU A 160 13.50 3.58 -2.19
CA LEU A 160 12.98 2.25 -2.53
C LEU A 160 13.35 1.82 -3.95
N PHE A 161 13.29 2.72 -4.94
CA PHE A 161 13.75 2.37 -6.30
C PHE A 161 15.26 2.14 -6.40
N LYS A 162 16.05 2.66 -5.44
CA LYS A 162 17.47 2.32 -5.33
C LYS A 162 17.70 1.00 -4.60
N SER A 163 16.72 0.50 -3.86
CA SER A 163 16.76 -0.80 -3.20
C SER A 163 16.39 -1.95 -4.13
N TYR A 164 15.51 -1.71 -5.12
CA TYR A 164 15.10 -2.71 -6.10
C TYR A 164 16.18 -2.94 -7.17
N THR A 165 17.25 -3.62 -6.80
CA THR A 165 18.14 -4.30 -7.75
C THR A 165 17.42 -5.53 -8.31
N THR A 166 17.74 -5.93 -9.54
CA THR A 166 17.07 -7.05 -10.21
C THR A 166 17.57 -8.36 -9.62
N TYR A 167 16.66 -9.15 -9.03
CA TYR A 167 16.93 -10.48 -8.48
C TYR A 167 16.00 -11.50 -9.12
N PHE A 168 16.59 -12.58 -9.61
CA PHE A 168 16.02 -13.85 -10.01
C PHE A 168 16.39 -14.90 -8.94
N ALA A 169 15.58 -15.94 -8.76
CA ALA A 169 15.97 -17.10 -7.95
C ALA A 169 16.32 -18.25 -8.88
N ASP A 170 17.40 -18.98 -8.58
CA ASP A 170 17.61 -20.28 -9.20
C ASP A 170 16.69 -21.30 -8.51
N PRO A 171 16.04 -22.18 -9.27
CA PRO A 171 15.33 -23.31 -8.67
C PRO A 171 16.33 -24.17 -7.89
N CYS A 172 15.96 -24.60 -6.69
CA CYS A 172 16.74 -25.57 -5.91
C CYS A 172 17.18 -26.75 -6.81
N PRO A 173 18.40 -27.30 -6.67
CA PRO A 173 18.87 -28.42 -7.48
C PRO A 173 18.02 -29.71 -7.37
N SER A 174 17.17 -29.83 -6.35
CA SER A 174 16.18 -30.92 -6.22
C SER A 174 14.80 -30.58 -6.82
N LEU A 175 14.61 -29.35 -7.28
CA LEU A 175 13.40 -28.78 -7.90
C LEU A 175 13.57 -28.60 -9.43
N THR A 176 14.50 -29.33 -10.04
CA THR A 176 14.96 -29.22 -11.44
C THR A 176 13.98 -29.73 -12.51
N SER A 177 12.68 -29.45 -12.37
CA SER A 177 11.80 -29.37 -13.54
C SER A 177 11.71 -27.91 -13.96
N GLU A 178 12.62 -27.49 -14.86
CA GLU A 178 12.98 -26.12 -15.28
C GLU A 178 11.84 -25.21 -15.80
N SER A 179 10.57 -25.54 -15.63
CA SER A 179 9.48 -24.78 -16.24
C SER A 179 8.17 -24.78 -15.46
N SER A 180 7.96 -25.73 -14.56
CA SER A 180 6.61 -26.01 -14.05
C SER A 180 6.23 -25.18 -12.82
N LEU A 181 7.20 -24.82 -11.98
CA LEU A 181 6.94 -24.17 -10.68
C LEU A 181 6.78 -22.66 -10.77
N CYS A 182 7.66 -21.95 -11.50
CA CYS A 182 7.46 -20.52 -11.78
C CYS A 182 6.18 -20.29 -12.58
N PHE A 183 5.83 -21.17 -13.53
CA PHE A 183 4.56 -21.08 -14.28
C PHE A 183 3.34 -21.41 -13.42
N ALA A 184 3.38 -22.46 -12.58
CA ALA A 184 2.27 -22.79 -11.67
C ALA A 184 2.06 -21.72 -10.58
N LEU A 185 3.13 -21.05 -10.13
CA LEU A 185 3.04 -19.93 -9.18
C LEU A 185 2.53 -18.65 -9.85
N LEU A 186 2.88 -18.39 -11.11
CA LEU A 186 2.30 -17.32 -11.92
C LEU A 186 0.78 -17.54 -12.14
N GLU A 187 0.31 -18.79 -12.24
CA GLU A 187 -1.12 -19.10 -12.29
C GLU A 187 -1.81 -18.96 -10.91
N LEU A 188 -1.12 -19.28 -9.81
CA LEU A 188 -1.65 -19.06 -8.46
C LEU A 188 -1.79 -17.56 -8.13
N THR A 189 -0.91 -16.70 -8.66
CA THR A 189 -1.00 -15.23 -8.49
C THR A 189 -2.08 -14.60 -9.37
N LEU A 190 -2.33 -15.13 -10.58
CA LEU A 190 -3.46 -14.71 -11.43
C LEU A 190 -4.85 -15.04 -10.83
N SER A 191 -4.90 -15.88 -9.79
CA SER A 191 -6.10 -16.21 -9.01
C SER A 191 -6.39 -15.25 -7.85
N GLN A 192 -5.83 -14.03 -7.83
CA GLN A 192 -6.34 -12.91 -7.01
C GLN A 192 -7.78 -12.47 -7.42
N SER A 193 -8.49 -13.28 -8.21
CA SER A 193 -9.94 -13.15 -8.45
C SER A 193 -10.71 -13.71 -7.26
N TYR A 194 -10.86 -12.88 -6.22
CA TYR A 194 -11.83 -13.00 -5.14
C TYR A 194 -11.76 -14.33 -4.34
N TYR A 195 -11.39 -14.24 -3.05
CA TYR A 195 -11.64 -15.20 -1.96
C TYR A 195 -10.47 -16.03 -1.38
N ALA A 196 -9.37 -16.34 -2.09
CA ALA A 196 -8.30 -17.13 -1.48
C ALA A 196 -6.89 -16.75 -1.95
N THR A 197 -6.03 -16.40 -0.99
CA THR A 197 -4.58 -16.29 -1.18
C THR A 197 -3.94 -17.65 -0.85
N ALA A 198 -2.81 -17.99 -1.48
CA ALA A 198 -2.13 -19.26 -1.25
C ALA A 198 -0.63 -19.06 -1.02
N ILE A 199 -0.05 -19.93 -0.20
CA ILE A 199 1.40 -20.13 -0.10
C ILE A 199 1.76 -21.56 -0.47
N LEU A 200 2.97 -21.75 -0.97
CA LEU A 200 3.52 -23.05 -1.29
C LEU A 200 4.59 -23.42 -0.26
N LYS A 201 4.41 -24.54 0.43
CA LYS A 201 5.42 -25.11 1.34
C LYS A 201 6.10 -26.28 0.67
N TYR A 202 7.40 -26.18 0.47
CA TYR A 202 8.22 -27.26 -0.05
C TYR A 202 9.13 -27.80 1.05
N GLU A 203 8.93 -29.06 1.41
CA GLU A 203 9.66 -29.75 2.48
C GLU A 203 9.65 -31.26 2.21
N ASN A 204 10.77 -31.95 2.46
CA ASN A 204 10.89 -33.41 2.29
C ASN A 204 10.47 -33.91 0.90
N ASN A 205 10.82 -33.16 -0.16
CA ASN A 205 10.41 -33.41 -1.55
C ASN A 205 8.88 -33.39 -1.79
N VAL A 206 8.11 -32.87 -0.83
CA VAL A 206 6.66 -32.71 -0.95
C VAL A 206 6.33 -31.22 -1.11
N MET A 207 5.48 -30.92 -2.08
CA MET A 207 4.91 -29.60 -2.30
C MET A 207 3.49 -29.57 -1.72
N ASN A 208 3.24 -28.68 -0.76
CA ASN A 208 1.95 -28.48 -0.13
C ASN A 208 1.46 -27.05 -0.37
N ILE A 209 0.26 -26.89 -0.95
CA ILE A 209 -0.38 -25.59 -1.12
C ILE A 209 -1.27 -25.34 0.09
N ARG A 210 -1.06 -24.22 0.78
CA ARG A 210 -1.93 -23.77 1.88
C ARG A 210 -2.67 -22.51 1.45
N GLN A 211 -3.99 -22.62 1.36
CA GLN A 211 -4.87 -21.50 1.07
C GLN A 211 -5.35 -20.84 2.36
N PHE A 212 -5.60 -19.54 2.31
CA PHE A 212 -6.21 -18.77 3.38
C PHE A 212 -7.10 -17.66 2.81
N ASN A 213 -8.14 -17.32 3.57
CA ASN A 213 -9.08 -16.26 3.21
C ASN A 213 -8.51 -14.88 3.54
N CYS A 214 -9.10 -13.85 2.92
CA CYS A 214 -8.77 -12.48 3.24
C CYS A 214 -9.09 -12.12 4.70
N SER A 215 -8.36 -11.14 5.21
CA SER A 215 -8.48 -10.58 6.54
C SER A 215 -9.14 -9.20 6.46
N PRO A 216 -10.02 -8.84 7.43
CA PRO A 216 -10.56 -7.50 7.51
C PRO A 216 -9.44 -6.46 7.61
N HIS A 217 -9.58 -5.35 6.88
CA HIS A 217 -8.66 -4.22 6.93
C HIS A 217 -9.43 -2.90 7.03
N PRO A 218 -8.82 -1.83 7.56
CA PRO A 218 -9.41 -0.49 7.57
C PRO A 218 -9.72 0.00 6.16
N TYR A 219 -10.78 0.80 6.05
CA TYR A 219 -11.24 1.34 4.78
C TYR A 219 -10.54 2.66 4.47
N TRP A 220 -10.04 2.78 3.24
CA TRP A 220 -9.53 4.03 2.68
C TRP A 220 -10.36 4.43 1.48
N LEU A 221 -10.67 5.72 1.37
CA LEU A 221 -11.26 6.27 0.15
C LEU A 221 -10.27 6.11 -1.01
N PRO A 222 -10.75 5.94 -2.25
CA PRO A 222 -9.90 5.83 -3.43
C PRO A 222 -8.85 6.95 -3.48
N ASN A 223 -7.62 6.59 -3.84
CA ASN A 223 -6.49 7.52 -3.95
C ASN A 223 -6.17 8.30 -2.66
N PHE A 224 -6.53 7.76 -1.49
CA PHE A 224 -6.30 8.39 -0.18
C PHE A 224 -6.92 9.79 -0.05
N MET A 225 -8.08 10.00 -0.67
CA MET A 225 -8.83 11.27 -0.53
C MET A 225 -9.32 11.43 0.92
N ASP A 226 -9.21 12.64 1.45
CA ASP A 226 -9.91 12.99 2.68
C ASP A 226 -11.41 13.22 2.41
N VAL A 227 -12.20 13.15 3.49
CA VAL A 227 -13.66 13.25 3.39
C VAL A 227 -14.12 14.59 2.84
N PHE A 228 -13.38 15.69 3.06
CA PHE A 228 -13.76 17.00 2.53
C PHE A 228 -13.51 17.05 1.02
N THR A 229 -12.32 16.65 0.57
CA THR A 229 -12.00 16.55 -0.86
C THR A 229 -13.03 15.67 -1.58
N TRP A 230 -13.47 14.58 -0.95
CA TRP A 230 -14.48 13.69 -1.51
C TRP A 230 -15.90 14.27 -1.51
N SER A 231 -16.34 14.92 -0.43
CA SER A 231 -17.73 15.35 -0.27
C SER A 231 -18.03 16.76 -0.76
N LEU A 232 -17.06 17.67 -0.76
CA LEU A 232 -17.26 19.08 -1.10
C LEU A 232 -17.86 19.29 -2.50
N PRO A 233 -17.44 18.57 -3.56
CA PRO A 233 -18.08 18.72 -4.86
C PRO A 233 -19.58 18.40 -4.83
N PHE A 234 -19.97 17.33 -4.12
CA PHE A 234 -21.37 16.93 -3.98
C PHE A 234 -22.18 17.93 -3.14
N VAL A 235 -21.60 18.42 -2.03
CA VAL A 235 -22.26 19.45 -1.21
C VAL A 235 -22.48 20.73 -2.02
N GLY A 236 -21.47 21.15 -2.79
CA GLY A 236 -21.58 22.29 -3.70
C GLY A 236 -22.68 22.12 -4.72
N GLU A 237 -22.75 20.96 -5.38
CA GLU A 237 -23.81 20.62 -6.34
C GLU A 237 -25.20 20.73 -5.72
N LYS A 238 -25.42 20.08 -4.56
CA LYS A 238 -26.75 20.00 -3.94
C LYS A 238 -27.22 21.32 -3.34
N VAL A 239 -26.31 22.09 -2.75
CA VAL A 239 -26.65 23.45 -2.27
C VAL A 239 -27.00 24.34 -3.46
N THR A 240 -26.26 24.25 -4.56
CA THR A 240 -26.56 25.01 -5.79
C THR A 240 -27.93 24.62 -6.37
N GLU A 241 -28.22 23.33 -6.49
CA GLU A 241 -29.51 22.81 -6.95
C GLU A 241 -30.67 23.31 -6.08
N MET A 242 -30.50 23.29 -4.75
CA MET A 242 -31.46 23.83 -3.80
C MET A 242 -31.68 25.34 -3.99
N LEU A 243 -30.61 26.12 -4.13
CA LEU A 243 -30.71 27.57 -4.31
C LEU A 243 -31.39 27.93 -5.64
N VAL A 244 -31.07 27.22 -6.72
CA VAL A 244 -31.75 27.37 -8.02
C VAL A 244 -33.24 27.07 -7.89
N HIS A 245 -33.60 26.00 -7.18
CA HIS A 245 -35.02 25.70 -6.92
C HIS A 245 -35.72 26.78 -6.12
N ILE A 246 -35.06 27.37 -5.12
CA ILE A 246 -35.63 28.48 -4.32
C ILE A 246 -35.80 29.74 -5.18
N LEU A 247 -34.80 30.09 -5.99
CA LEU A 247 -34.87 31.27 -6.86
C LEU A 247 -35.94 31.13 -7.95
N ASN A 248 -36.18 29.90 -8.42
CA ASN A 248 -37.24 29.59 -9.38
C ASN A 248 -38.65 29.49 -8.74
N ILE A 249 -38.82 29.78 -7.44
CA ILE A 249 -40.16 29.83 -6.81
C ILE A 249 -40.96 31.03 -7.32
N CYS A 250 -40.30 32.16 -7.61
CA CYS A 250 -40.98 33.30 -8.23
C CYS A 250 -41.10 33.08 -9.74
N SER A 251 -42.31 32.77 -10.19
CA SER A 251 -42.68 32.80 -11.61
C SER A 251 -42.61 34.22 -12.17
N ASP A 252 -42.30 34.37 -13.48
CA ASP A 252 -42.28 35.67 -14.16
C ASP A 252 -43.56 36.50 -13.89
N ASP A 253 -44.69 35.84 -13.64
CA ASP A 253 -45.97 36.45 -13.30
C ASP A 253 -45.96 37.23 -11.96
N GLU A 254 -45.12 36.87 -10.99
CA GLU A 254 -44.97 37.59 -9.70
C GLU A 254 -44.00 38.77 -9.82
N LEU A 255 -43.00 38.69 -10.72
CA LEU A 255 -42.05 39.76 -11.02
C LEU A 255 -42.68 40.91 -11.82
N MET A 256 -43.70 40.61 -12.62
CA MET A 256 -44.41 41.60 -13.43
C MET A 256 -45.52 42.35 -12.66
N ALA A 257 -45.80 41.95 -11.41
CA ALA A 257 -46.86 42.54 -10.60
C ALA A 257 -46.42 43.81 -9.84
N GLU A 258 -45.11 44.04 -9.66
CA GLU A 258 -44.58 45.30 -9.13
C GLU A 258 -43.69 45.97 -10.18
N GLY A 259 -44.22 47.04 -10.76
CA GLY A 259 -43.51 47.84 -11.75
C GLY A 259 -42.31 48.57 -11.14
N ASP A 260 -41.26 48.62 -11.95
CA ASP A 260 -40.11 49.55 -11.87
C ASP A 260 -39.14 49.32 -10.70
N ASP A 261 -38.20 48.39 -10.89
CA ASP A 261 -36.78 48.66 -10.65
C ASP A 261 -35.90 47.57 -11.32
N THR A 262 -34.88 48.03 -12.04
CA THR A 262 -33.91 47.23 -12.81
C THR A 262 -33.27 46.10 -11.97
N PHE A 263 -33.61 44.84 -12.26
CA PHE A 263 -33.03 43.68 -11.59
C PHE A 263 -31.70 43.26 -12.21
N GLU A 264 -30.61 43.92 -11.79
CA GLU A 264 -29.21 43.56 -12.06
C GLU A 264 -28.73 42.40 -11.13
N GLY A 265 -29.65 41.62 -10.53
CA GLY A 265 -29.34 40.65 -9.48
C GLY A 265 -28.92 39.25 -9.98
N ALA A 266 -29.50 38.76 -11.07
CA ALA A 266 -29.31 37.36 -11.49
C ALA A 266 -27.91 37.07 -12.08
N LEU A 267 -27.34 38.01 -12.84
CA LEU A 267 -25.99 37.89 -13.40
C LEU A 267 -24.90 38.07 -12.34
N THR A 268 -25.17 38.90 -11.33
CA THR A 268 -24.21 39.24 -10.27
C THR A 268 -24.02 38.08 -9.29
N VAL A 269 -25.09 37.32 -8.97
CA VAL A 269 -24.97 36.08 -8.18
C VAL A 269 -24.18 35.02 -8.95
N SER A 270 -24.40 34.88 -10.26
CA SER A 270 -23.68 33.92 -11.09
C SER A 270 -22.17 34.23 -11.21
N LEU A 271 -21.80 35.51 -11.32
CA LEU A 271 -20.41 35.97 -11.38
C LEU A 271 -19.68 35.89 -10.02
N LEU A 272 -20.35 36.29 -8.93
CA LEU A 272 -19.79 36.15 -7.57
C LEU A 272 -19.60 34.68 -7.19
N PHE A 273 -20.48 33.80 -7.69
CA PHE A 273 -20.38 32.36 -7.49
C PHE A 273 -19.27 31.72 -8.33
N LEU A 274 -19.03 32.19 -9.56
CA LEU A 274 -17.86 31.80 -10.36
C LEU A 274 -16.55 32.20 -9.66
N GLU A 275 -16.48 33.38 -9.03
CA GLU A 275 -15.30 33.78 -8.24
C GLU A 275 -15.13 32.95 -6.96
N ILE A 276 -16.20 32.56 -6.27
CA ILE A 276 -16.11 31.71 -5.06
C ILE A 276 -15.79 30.25 -5.40
N VAL A 277 -16.36 29.71 -6.48
CA VAL A 277 -16.17 28.31 -6.90
C VAL A 277 -14.83 28.10 -7.60
N PHE A 278 -14.37 29.04 -8.45
CA PHE A 278 -13.07 28.94 -9.12
C PHE A 278 -11.93 29.60 -8.35
N GLY A 279 -12.20 30.48 -7.38
CA GLY A 279 -11.17 31.11 -6.54
C GLY A 279 -10.63 30.21 -5.41
N PHE A 280 -11.26 29.05 -5.17
CA PHE A 280 -10.86 28.07 -4.16
C PHE A 280 -10.23 26.77 -4.74
N LEU A 281 -10.10 26.66 -6.07
CA LEU A 281 -9.33 25.63 -6.76
C LEU A 281 -7.87 26.08 -6.97
#